data_AF-A0A8T7BQI8-F1
#
_entry.id   AF-A0A8T7BQI8-F1
#
_cell.length_a   1.000
_cell.length_b   1.000
_cell.length_c   1.000
_cell.angle_alpha   90.00
_cell.angle_beta   90.00
_cell.angle_gamma   90.00
#
_symmetry.space_group_name_H-M   'P 1'
#
loop_
_entity.id
_entity.type
_entity.pdbx_description
1 polymer ?
#
loop_
_entity_poly.entity_id
_entity_poly.type
_entity_poly.pdbx_seq_one_letter_code
_entity_poly.pdbx_strand_id
1 'polypeptide(L)' 'MRFELLGDWLEWQQSLNSNAIELGLERVAAVAERMQLRDIAGQVITVAGTNGKGSTVAGYETWLHNVGFS' A
#
# COMPACT_ATOMS: atom_id res chain seq x y z
N MET A 1 -10.17 19.03 -4.58
CA MET A 1 -10.19 17.65 -4.05
C MET A 1 -11.61 17.33 -3.61
N ARG A 2 -12.05 16.07 -3.69
CA ARG A 2 -13.42 15.67 -3.32
C ARG A 2 -13.71 15.80 -1.81
N PHE A 3 -12.67 15.76 -0.98
CA PHE A 3 -12.73 15.85 0.48
C PHE A 3 -11.66 16.82 1.00
N GLU A 4 -11.93 17.49 2.11
CA GLU A 4 -10.98 18.43 2.75
C GLU A 4 -10.24 17.80 3.93
N LEU A 5 -10.87 16.85 4.64
CA LEU A 5 -10.27 16.16 5.78
C LEU A 5 -9.93 14.70 5.43
N LEU A 6 -8.85 14.19 6.05
CA LEU A 6 -8.46 12.78 5.93
C LEU A 6 -9.58 11.85 6.39
N GLY A 7 -10.30 12.22 7.46
CA GLY A 7 -11.42 11.45 7.99
C GLY A 7 -12.50 11.19 6.94
N ASP A 8 -12.96 12.23 6.25
CA ASP A 8 -14.00 12.14 5.23
C ASP A 8 -13.60 11.20 4.08
N TRP A 9 -12.32 11.25 3.68
CA TRP A 9 -11.78 10.36 2.64
C TRP A 9 -11.71 8.89 3.10
N LEU A 10 -11.39 8.64 4.38
CA LEU A 10 -11.36 7.30 4.96
C LEU A 10 -12.77 6.72 5.15
N GLU A 11 -13.74 7.53 5.59
CA GLU A 11 -15.14 7.13 5.72
C GLU A 11 -15.73 6.77 4.35
N TRP A 12 -15.48 7.60 3.35
CA TRP A 12 -15.92 7.31 1.99
C TRP A 12 -15.34 5.98 1.47
N GLN A 13 -14.05 5.70 1.67
CA GLN A 13 -13.44 4.44 1.20
C GLN A 13 -14.07 3.20 1.83
N GLN A 14 -14.42 3.26 3.11
CA GLN A 14 -15.05 2.14 3.82
C GLN A 14 -16.44 1.80 3.25
N SER A 15 -17.09 2.72 2.54
CA SER A 15 -18.39 2.51 1.89
C SER A 15 -18.32 1.90 0.49
N LEU A 16 -17.13 1.78 -0.13
CA LEU A 16 -17.00 1.49 -1.56
C LEU A 16 -17.19 0.03 -1.97
N ASN A 17 -16.92 -0.93 -1.07
CA ASN A 17 -17.08 -2.35 -1.35
C ASN A 17 -18.09 -2.96 -0.38
N SER A 18 -19.13 -3.59 -0.91
CA SER A 18 -20.11 -4.32 -0.11
C SER A 18 -19.52 -5.58 0.52
N ASN A 19 -18.44 -6.12 -0.06
CA ASN A 19 -17.65 -7.21 0.51
C ASN A 19 -16.45 -6.65 1.27
N ALA A 20 -16.24 -7.11 2.50
CA ALA A 20 -15.08 -6.70 3.30
C ALA A 20 -13.74 -7.11 2.66
N ILE A 21 -13.70 -8.25 1.96
CA ILE A 21 -12.52 -8.76 1.25
C ILE A 21 -12.96 -9.34 -0.09
N GLU A 22 -12.36 -8.87 -1.17
CA GLU A 22 -12.48 -9.44 -2.52
C GLU A 22 -11.07 -9.79 -3.00
N LEU A 23 -10.79 -11.09 -3.15
CA LEU A 23 -9.51 -11.57 -3.65
C LEU A 23 -9.47 -11.48 -5.17
N GLY A 24 -8.30 -11.22 -5.72
CA GLY A 24 -8.09 -10.95 -7.15
C GLY A 24 -7.25 -9.68 -7.34
N LEU A 25 -6.54 -9.59 -8.45
CA LEU A 25 -5.65 -8.45 -8.75
C LEU A 25 -6.13 -7.63 -9.95
N GLU A 26 -7.15 -8.08 -10.66
CA GLU A 26 -7.58 -7.55 -11.96
C GLU A 26 -8.01 -6.08 -11.85
N ARG A 27 -8.86 -5.76 -10.85
CA ARG A 27 -9.37 -4.40 -10.66
C ARG A 27 -8.26 -3.41 -10.29
N VAL A 28 -7.38 -3.82 -9.36
CA VAL A 28 -6.28 -2.94 -8.90
C VAL A 28 -5.15 -2.84 -9.93
N ALA A 29 -4.87 -3.90 -10.70
CA ALA A 29 -3.90 -3.88 -11.78
C ALA A 29 -4.30 -2.90 -12.88
N ALA A 30 -5.58 -2.87 -13.27
CA ALA A 30 -6.08 -1.92 -14.26
C ALA A 30 -5.93 -0.46 -13.80
N VAL A 31 -6.09 -0.18 -12.51
CA VAL A 31 -5.84 1.15 -11.93
C VAL A 31 -4.35 1.47 -11.94
N ALA A 32 -3.51 0.55 -11.50
CA ALA A 32 -2.06 0.72 -11.47
C ALA A 32 -1.48 0.99 -12.87
N GLU A 33 -1.98 0.33 -13.91
CA GLU A 33 -1.60 0.60 -15.30
C GLU A 33 -1.98 2.00 -15.76
N ARG A 34 -3.24 2.42 -15.54
CA ARG A 34 -3.72 3.76 -15.92
C ARG A 34 -2.97 4.87 -15.22
N MET A 35 -2.53 4.61 -13.98
CA MET A 35 -1.77 5.55 -13.16
C MET A 35 -0.25 5.41 -13.33
N GLN A 36 0.22 4.47 -14.15
CA GLN A 36 1.64 4.19 -14.39
C GLN A 36 2.43 3.84 -13.10
N LEU A 37 1.80 3.13 -12.17
CA LEU A 37 2.35 2.78 -10.84
C LEU A 37 3.10 1.45 -10.80
N ARG A 38 3.59 0.95 -11.94
CA ARG A 38 4.32 -0.33 -11.96
C ARG A 38 5.78 -0.20 -11.55
N ASP A 39 6.36 0.99 -11.65
CA ASP A 39 7.72 1.30 -11.24
C ASP A 39 7.70 2.43 -10.21
N ILE A 40 7.65 2.04 -8.93
CA ILE A 40 7.51 2.97 -7.81
C ILE A 40 8.84 3.28 -7.11
N ALA A 41 9.84 2.44 -7.32
CA ALA A 41 11.16 2.52 -6.69
C ALA A 41 12.16 1.60 -7.42
N GLY A 42 13.45 1.94 -7.37
CA GLY A 42 14.50 1.12 -7.97
C GLY A 42 14.66 -0.28 -7.34
N GLN A 43 14.14 -0.49 -6.12
CA GLN A 43 14.10 -1.80 -5.47
C GLN A 43 12.84 -1.93 -4.60
N VAL A 44 12.17 -3.08 -4.68
CA VAL A 44 10.95 -3.38 -3.90
C VAL A 44 11.18 -4.63 -3.07
N ILE A 45 10.89 -4.55 -1.77
CA ILE A 45 10.89 -5.68 -0.84
C ILE A 45 9.46 -5.96 -0.42
N THR A 46 8.92 -7.14 -0.73
CA THR A 46 7.58 -7.55 -0.32
C THR A 46 7.64 -8.52 0.86
N VAL A 47 6.99 -8.17 1.97
CA VAL A 47 6.95 -9.00 3.20
C VAL A 47 5.57 -9.62 3.39
N ALA A 48 5.50 -10.95 3.34
CA ALA A 48 4.30 -11.73 3.62
C ALA A 48 4.48 -12.59 4.89
N GLY A 49 3.37 -13.07 5.47
CA GLY A 49 3.39 -13.97 6.62
C GLY A 49 2.23 -13.75 7.59
N THR A 50 1.99 -14.72 8.48
CA THR A 50 0.92 -14.63 9.49
C THR A 50 1.25 -13.58 10.56
N ASN A 51 2.46 -13.67 11.13
CA ASN A 51 2.96 -12.78 12.18
C ASN A 51 4.24 -12.06 11.73
N GLY A 52 4.60 -10.96 12.41
CA GLY A 52 5.90 -10.31 12.22
C GLY A 52 6.04 -9.35 11.02
N LYS A 53 5.05 -9.26 10.12
CA LYS A 53 5.09 -8.36 8.95
C LYS A 53 5.49 -6.92 9.30
N GLY A 54 4.82 -6.32 10.29
CA GLY A 54 5.09 -4.95 10.71
C GLY A 54 6.47 -4.76 11.34
N SER A 55 6.88 -5.67 12.24
CA SER A 55 8.21 -5.60 12.87
C SER A 55 9.34 -5.83 11.87
N THR A 56 9.15 -6.72 10.89
CA THR A 56 10.12 -6.94 9.80
C THR A 56 10.26 -5.68 8.96
N VAL A 57 9.14 -5.06 8.53
CA VAL A 57 9.19 -3.81 7.75
C VAL A 57 9.90 -2.71 8.53
N ALA A 58 9.53 -2.49 9.80
CA ALA A 58 10.17 -1.46 10.64
C ALA A 58 11.68 -1.69 10.85
N GLY A 59 12.09 -2.96 10.99
CA GLY A 59 13.51 -3.33 11.11
C GLY A 59 14.28 -3.06 9.82
N TYR A 60 13.73 -3.45 8.67
CA TYR A 60 14.33 -3.16 7.36
C TYR A 60 14.37 -1.66 7.08
N GLU A 61 13.29 -0.93 7.35
CA GLU A 61 13.22 0.53 7.19
C GLU A 61 14.32 1.23 8.00
N THR A 62 14.44 0.88 9.28
CA THR A 62 15.50 1.43 10.15
C THR A 62 16.89 1.11 9.62
N TRP A 63 17.14 -0.14 9.24
CA TRP A 63 18.44 -0.56 8.74
C TRP A 63 18.78 0.11 7.40
N LEU A 64 17.87 0.12 6.44
CA LEU A 64 18.04 0.71 5.11
C LEU A 64 18.29 2.22 5.20
N HIS A 65 17.54 2.94 6.04
CA HIS A 65 17.81 4.35 6.31
C HIS A 65 19.21 4.55 6.90
N ASN A 66 19.62 3.71 7.86
CA ASN A 66 20.96 3.81 8.45
C ASN A 66 22.09 3.52 7.46
N VAL A 67 21.85 2.70 6.44
CA VAL A 67 22.82 2.45 5.35
C VAL A 67 22.65 3.40 4.15
N GLY A 68 21.87 4.47 4.30
CA GLY A 68 21.80 5.59 3.35
C GLY A 68 20.75 5.45 2.25
N PHE A 69 19.82 4.50 2.36
CA PHE A 69 18.67 4.43 1.46
C PHE A 69 17.60 5.44 1.92
N SER A 70 16.97 6.08 0.94
CA SER A 70 15.84 7.01 1.12
C SER A 70 14.51 6.30 0.95
#